data_AF-A0A2G4GT40-F1
#
_entry.id   AF-A0A2G4GT40-F1
#
_cell.length_a   1.000
_cell.length_b   1.000
_cell.length_c   1.000
_cell.angle_alpha   90.00
_cell.angle_beta   90.00
_cell.angle_gamma   90.00
#
_symmetry.space_group_name_H-M   'P 1'
#
loop_
_entity.id
_entity.type
_entity.pdbx_description
1 polymer ?
#
loop_
_entity_poly.entity_id
_entity_poly.type
_entity_poly.pdbx_seq_one_letter_code
_entity_poly.pdbx_strand_id
1 'polypeptide(L)'
;MRNIGVPYGLKVSSLRSDHAIVVDANGNPLKTHLKTVFVSMPTQVAHQLVQDINELPTNAELIESLVFCLLSTFSIEESPNFQLYLDTDLQWDAAYRLSKDDEIAALQYQSISAVTKCLKDKWVSLPINQSATIQEMQTAEIEFVPENILDFWNEFTTEFNQCQIYVVELLQSIFGGIHLSMILLWVKGKVSGEDLMKSSLFLSCYKEDLESPKFSKQERVDIEYFSKRLAALRECLNHLSGQ
;
A
#
# COMPACT_ATOMS: atom_id res chain seq x y z
N MET A 1 5.04 -0.38 -19.87
CA MET A 1 4.48 0.51 -20.91
C MET A 1 4.75 1.91 -20.42
N ARG A 2 5.38 2.76 -21.25
CA ARG A 2 5.79 4.09 -20.81
C ARG A 2 4.71 5.13 -21.07
N ASN A 3 4.59 6.08 -20.16
CA ASN A 3 3.88 7.32 -20.39
C ASN A 3 4.66 8.12 -21.44
N ILE A 4 4.12 8.22 -22.65
CA ILE A 4 4.76 8.93 -23.76
C ILE A 4 4.51 10.46 -23.72
N GLY A 5 3.92 10.97 -22.63
CA GLY A 5 3.67 12.41 -22.44
C GLY A 5 2.49 12.95 -23.25
N VAL A 6 1.67 12.05 -23.83
CA VAL A 6 0.42 12.41 -24.51
C VAL A 6 -0.75 11.95 -23.64
N PRO A 7 -1.74 12.81 -23.35
CA PRO A 7 -2.75 12.50 -22.36
C PRO A 7 -3.63 11.33 -22.78
N TYR A 8 -3.86 10.41 -21.83
CA TYR A 8 -4.90 9.40 -21.91
C TYR A 8 -6.28 10.04 -21.72
N GLY A 9 -7.29 9.43 -22.34
CA GLY A 9 -8.67 9.88 -22.29
C GLY A 9 -9.65 8.77 -21.89
N LEU A 10 -10.92 9.14 -21.84
CA LEU A 10 -12.03 8.23 -21.57
C LEU A 10 -12.90 8.06 -22.81
N LYS A 11 -13.32 6.82 -23.06
CA LYS A 11 -14.40 6.50 -23.99
C LYS A 11 -15.49 5.75 -23.25
N VAL A 12 -16.65 6.40 -23.07
CA VAL A 12 -17.83 5.81 -22.44
C VAL A 12 -18.28 4.59 -23.26
N SER A 13 -18.61 3.50 -22.56
CA SER A 13 -19.08 2.27 -23.18
C SER A 13 -20.42 2.52 -23.85
N SER A 14 -20.55 2.07 -25.11
CA SER A 14 -21.82 2.11 -25.84
C SER A 14 -22.83 1.08 -25.33
N LEU A 15 -22.39 0.10 -24.53
CA LEU A 15 -23.23 -0.97 -23.98
C LEU A 15 -23.74 -0.65 -22.57
N ARG A 16 -23.01 0.18 -21.81
CA ARG A 16 -23.32 0.53 -20.42
C ARG A 16 -22.84 1.94 -20.12
N SER A 17 -23.77 2.89 -19.99
CA SER A 17 -23.47 4.33 -19.93
C SER A 17 -22.74 4.79 -18.66
N ASP A 18 -22.77 3.98 -17.60
CA ASP A 18 -22.04 4.18 -16.34
C ASP A 18 -20.63 3.56 -16.38
N HIS A 19 -20.19 2.99 -17.51
CA HIS A 19 -18.87 2.40 -17.70
C HIS A 19 -18.07 3.11 -18.78
N ALA A 20 -16.74 3.06 -18.67
CA ALA A 20 -15.82 3.58 -19.66
C ALA A 20 -14.60 2.66 -19.82
N ILE A 21 -13.92 2.83 -20.95
CA ILE A 21 -12.56 2.34 -21.16
C ILE A 21 -11.59 3.53 -21.22
N VAL A 22 -10.38 3.32 -20.73
CA VAL A 22 -9.28 4.27 -20.90
C VAL A 22 -8.66 4.07 -22.27
N VAL A 23 -8.39 5.15 -22.98
CA VAL A 23 -7.81 5.14 -24.33
C VAL A 23 -6.57 6.01 -24.43
N ASP A 24 -5.64 5.63 -25.29
CA ASP A 24 -4.51 6.47 -25.69
C ASP A 24 -4.95 7.62 -26.62
N ALA A 25 -3.99 8.47 -26.98
CA ALA A 25 -4.21 9.62 -27.85
C ALA A 25 -4.71 9.27 -29.28
N ASN A 26 -4.49 8.02 -29.72
CA ASN A 26 -4.96 7.52 -31.01
C ASN A 26 -6.34 6.84 -30.89
N GLY A 27 -6.93 6.83 -29.69
CA GLY A 27 -8.19 6.16 -29.40
C GLY A 27 -8.08 4.65 -29.20
N ASN A 28 -6.87 4.10 -29.08
CA ASN A 28 -6.69 2.68 -28.79
C ASN A 28 -6.93 2.42 -27.30
N PRO A 29 -7.58 1.30 -26.93
CA PRO A 29 -7.75 0.92 -25.54
C PRO A 29 -6.39 0.79 -24.83
N LEU A 30 -6.34 1.29 -23.59
CA LEU A 30 -5.22 1.03 -22.70
C LEU A 30 -5.06 -0.47 -22.51
N LYS A 31 -3.81 -0.92 -22.42
CA LYS A 31 -3.46 -2.32 -22.17
C LYS A 31 -3.07 -2.53 -20.71
N THR A 32 -3.34 -3.73 -20.21
CA THR A 32 -2.93 -4.21 -18.89
C THR A 32 -1.42 -4.50 -18.85
N HIS A 33 -0.87 -4.79 -17.67
CA HIS A 33 0.54 -5.19 -17.51
C HIS A 33 0.93 -6.45 -18.29
N LEU A 34 -0.03 -7.33 -18.62
CA LEU A 34 0.16 -8.50 -19.50
C LEU A 34 -0.14 -8.22 -20.99
N LYS A 35 -0.29 -6.94 -21.37
CA LYS A 35 -0.55 -6.48 -22.75
C LYS A 35 -1.91 -6.93 -23.31
N THR A 36 -2.85 -7.35 -22.45
CA THR A 36 -4.25 -7.58 -22.81
C THR A 36 -5.03 -6.27 -22.77
N VAL A 37 -6.23 -6.23 -23.34
CA VAL A 37 -7.08 -5.02 -23.32
C VAL A 37 -7.73 -4.89 -21.95
N PHE A 38 -7.73 -3.67 -21.39
CA PHE A 38 -8.51 -3.39 -20.17
C PHE A 38 -10.00 -3.65 -20.39
N VAL A 39 -10.65 -4.26 -19.41
CA VAL A 39 -12.12 -4.38 -19.39
C VAL A 39 -12.74 -3.00 -19.13
N SER A 40 -13.99 -2.81 -19.56
CA SER A 40 -14.74 -1.61 -19.19
C SER A 40 -15.01 -1.61 -17.69
N MET A 41 -14.81 -0.45 -17.05
CA MET A 41 -14.97 -0.28 -15.61
C MET A 41 -15.91 0.90 -15.33
N PRO A 42 -16.44 1.05 -14.09
CA PRO A 42 -17.26 2.20 -13.72
C PRO A 42 -16.57 3.51 -14.10
N THR A 43 -17.31 4.45 -14.70
CA THR A 43 -16.72 5.68 -15.28
C THR A 43 -15.92 6.49 -14.26
N GLN A 44 -16.34 6.50 -12.99
CA GLN A 44 -15.61 7.15 -11.90
C GLN A 44 -14.24 6.51 -11.65
N VAL A 45 -14.17 5.17 -11.67
CA VAL A 45 -12.92 4.41 -11.53
C VAL A 45 -12.00 4.65 -12.73
N ALA A 46 -12.54 4.62 -13.94
CA ALA A 46 -11.77 4.93 -15.15
C ALA A 46 -11.22 6.36 -15.12
N HIS A 47 -11.99 7.32 -14.59
CA HIS A 47 -11.55 8.71 -14.43
C HIS A 47 -10.38 8.82 -13.46
N GLN A 48 -10.41 8.10 -12.34
CA GLN A 48 -9.30 8.06 -11.39
C GLN A 48 -8.02 7.53 -12.06
N LEU A 49 -8.14 6.46 -12.85
CA LEU A 49 -7.01 5.91 -13.58
C LEU A 49 -6.43 6.91 -14.57
N VAL A 50 -7.27 7.63 -15.32
CA VAL A 50 -6.83 8.67 -16.26
C VAL A 50 -6.12 9.82 -15.56
N GLN A 51 -6.65 10.31 -14.44
CA GLN A 51 -5.99 11.35 -13.66
C GLN A 51 -4.63 10.88 -13.17
N ASP A 52 -4.58 9.69 -12.55
CA ASP A 52 -3.35 9.13 -11.97
C ASP A 52 -2.26 8.96 -13.05
N ILE A 53 -2.56 8.32 -14.19
CA ILE A 53 -1.55 8.08 -15.24
C ILE A 53 -1.12 9.35 -15.98
N ASN A 54 -2.00 10.36 -16.12
CA ASN A 54 -1.65 11.62 -16.79
C ASN A 54 -0.79 12.53 -15.91
N GLU A 55 -0.80 12.34 -14.60
CA GLU A 55 0.08 13.05 -13.67
C GLU A 55 1.48 12.40 -13.56
N LEU A 56 1.68 11.20 -14.12
CA LEU A 56 2.99 10.56 -14.14
C LEU A 56 3.99 11.39 -14.98
N PRO A 57 5.27 11.45 -14.60
CA PRO A 57 6.30 12.07 -15.42
C PRO A 57 6.37 11.48 -16.83
N THR A 58 6.79 12.30 -17.80
CA THR A 58 7.08 11.80 -19.15
C THR A 58 8.14 10.70 -19.08
N ASN A 59 7.90 9.59 -19.77
CA ASN A 59 8.67 8.34 -19.77
C ASN A 59 8.56 7.46 -18.53
N ALA A 60 7.79 7.84 -17.51
CA ALA A 60 7.47 6.96 -16.38
C ALA A 60 6.80 5.67 -16.87
N GLU A 61 7.07 4.55 -16.22
CA GLU A 61 6.34 3.31 -16.52
C GLU A 61 4.95 3.38 -15.89
N LEU A 62 3.90 2.90 -16.58
CA LEU A 62 2.53 2.91 -16.03
C LEU A 62 2.38 2.11 -14.74
N ILE A 63 3.30 1.19 -14.44
CA ILE A 63 3.33 0.45 -13.16
C ILE A 63 3.67 1.35 -11.96
N GLU A 64 4.12 2.58 -12.19
CA GLU A 64 4.27 3.59 -11.14
C GLU A 64 2.91 4.15 -10.67
N SER A 65 1.84 3.94 -11.43
CA SER A 65 0.46 4.23 -11.02
C SER A 65 -0.09 3.05 -10.20
N LEU A 66 -0.35 3.29 -8.91
CA LEU A 66 -0.94 2.26 -8.04
C LEU A 66 -2.36 1.92 -8.47
N VAL A 67 -3.11 2.88 -9.03
CA VAL A 67 -4.44 2.66 -9.60
C VAL A 67 -4.34 1.74 -10.82
N PHE A 68 -3.35 1.95 -11.69
CA PHE A 68 -3.09 1.07 -12.83
C PHE A 68 -2.76 -0.35 -12.36
N CYS A 69 -1.90 -0.52 -11.35
CA CYS A 69 -1.56 -1.83 -10.81
C CYS A 69 -2.80 -2.58 -10.31
N LEU A 70 -3.64 -1.94 -9.48
CA LEU A 70 -4.90 -2.51 -9.00
C LEU A 70 -5.83 -2.90 -10.15
N LEU A 71 -6.18 -1.95 -11.01
CA LEU A 71 -7.17 -2.19 -12.04
C LEU A 71 -6.67 -3.15 -13.11
N SER A 72 -5.37 -3.13 -13.40
CA SER A 72 -4.77 -4.04 -14.35
C SER A 72 -4.83 -5.49 -13.88
N THR A 73 -4.64 -5.75 -12.59
CA THR A 73 -4.72 -7.11 -12.01
C THR A 73 -6.15 -7.64 -12.10
N PHE A 74 -7.12 -6.84 -11.63
CA PHE A 74 -8.54 -7.22 -11.63
C PHE A 74 -9.19 -7.19 -13.03
N SER A 75 -8.52 -6.64 -14.04
CA SER A 75 -8.95 -6.75 -15.45
C SER A 75 -8.53 -8.07 -16.10
N ILE A 76 -7.60 -8.81 -15.49
CA ILE A 76 -7.06 -10.08 -16.03
C ILE A 76 -7.63 -11.26 -15.25
N GLU A 77 -7.75 -11.13 -13.93
CA GLU A 77 -8.19 -12.23 -13.06
C GLU A 77 -9.72 -12.33 -13.02
N GLU A 78 -10.26 -13.43 -13.55
CA GLU A 78 -11.70 -13.70 -13.54
C GLU A 78 -12.23 -14.03 -12.13
N SER A 79 -11.36 -14.49 -11.22
CA SER A 79 -11.70 -14.84 -9.83
C SER A 79 -10.48 -14.72 -8.91
N PRO A 80 -10.02 -13.49 -8.63
CA PRO A 80 -8.88 -13.24 -7.75
C PRO A 80 -9.15 -13.80 -6.35
N ASN A 81 -8.14 -14.45 -5.77
CA ASN A 81 -8.19 -15.06 -4.43
C ASN A 81 -6.91 -14.77 -3.66
N PHE A 82 -6.68 -13.49 -3.38
CA PHE A 82 -5.61 -12.98 -2.53
C PHE A 82 -5.90 -13.31 -1.06
N GLN A 83 -4.83 -13.48 -0.28
CA GLN A 83 -4.91 -13.91 1.11
C GLN A 83 -3.90 -13.16 1.98
N LEU A 84 -4.37 -12.67 3.13
CA LEU A 84 -3.49 -12.09 4.14
C LEU A 84 -2.95 -13.21 5.04
N TYR A 85 -1.63 -13.32 5.13
CA TYR A 85 -0.96 -14.27 6.02
C TYR A 85 -0.57 -13.58 7.33
N LEU A 86 -1.53 -12.99 8.03
CA LEU A 86 -1.30 -12.12 9.19
C LEU A 86 -0.45 -12.79 10.28
N ASP A 87 -0.69 -14.07 10.56
CA ASP A 87 0.06 -14.85 11.57
C ASP A 87 1.55 -14.95 11.26
N THR A 88 1.90 -14.89 9.98
CA THR A 88 3.29 -14.92 9.48
C THR A 88 3.82 -13.51 9.30
N ASP A 89 3.15 -12.67 8.51
CA ASP A 89 3.67 -11.37 8.09
C ASP A 89 3.84 -10.40 9.27
N LEU A 90 2.94 -10.43 10.27
CA LEU A 90 3.06 -9.56 11.45
C LEU A 90 4.32 -9.84 12.28
N GLN A 91 4.94 -11.02 12.15
CA GLN A 91 6.16 -11.36 12.89
C GLN A 91 7.36 -10.48 12.52
N TRP A 92 7.34 -9.89 11.32
CA TRP A 92 8.35 -8.96 10.80
C TRP A 92 7.89 -7.51 10.77
N ASP A 93 6.69 -7.21 11.26
CA ASP A 93 6.18 -5.84 11.29
C ASP A 93 6.99 -4.99 12.28
N ALA A 94 7.67 -3.97 11.73
CA ALA A 94 8.53 -3.06 12.44
C ALA A 94 7.77 -2.27 13.51
N ALA A 95 6.44 -2.16 13.42
CA ALA A 95 5.62 -1.55 14.47
C ALA A 95 5.68 -2.30 15.83
N TYR A 96 6.16 -3.55 15.85
CA TYR A 96 6.41 -4.32 17.08
C TYR A 96 7.90 -4.60 17.31
N ARG A 97 8.79 -4.14 16.43
CA ARG A 97 10.21 -4.52 16.41
C ARG A 97 11.11 -3.29 16.37
N LEU A 98 10.82 -2.32 17.25
CA LEU A 98 11.52 -1.04 17.29
C LEU A 98 13.03 -1.19 17.53
N SER A 99 13.78 -0.15 17.18
CA SER A 99 15.22 -0.07 17.39
C SER A 99 15.60 -0.30 18.86
N LYS A 100 16.81 -0.85 19.07
CA LYS A 100 17.43 -0.94 20.40
C LYS A 100 18.05 0.38 20.87
N ASP A 101 18.20 1.34 19.97
CA ASP A 101 18.68 2.69 20.28
C ASP A 101 17.49 3.55 20.74
N ASP A 102 17.54 4.05 21.97
CA ASP A 102 16.43 4.75 22.62
C ASP A 102 15.97 5.99 21.83
N GLU A 103 16.89 6.72 21.18
CA GLU A 103 16.55 7.92 20.41
C GLU A 103 15.79 7.54 19.13
N ILE A 104 16.25 6.49 18.43
CA ILE A 104 15.56 5.96 17.24
C ILE A 104 14.21 5.36 17.64
N ALA A 105 14.17 4.58 18.71
CA ALA A 105 12.97 3.92 19.19
C ALA A 105 11.87 4.94 19.54
N ALA A 106 12.24 6.07 20.14
CA ALA A 106 11.29 7.15 20.43
C ALA A 106 10.68 7.76 19.16
N LEU A 107 11.47 7.97 18.10
CA LEU A 107 10.97 8.47 16.82
C LEU A 107 10.08 7.45 16.12
N GLN A 108 10.50 6.18 16.09
CA GLN A 108 9.72 5.09 15.52
C GLN A 108 8.40 4.90 16.26
N TYR A 109 8.41 4.94 17.59
CA TYR A 109 7.21 4.86 18.41
C TYR A 109 6.20 5.98 18.09
N GLN A 110 6.69 7.21 17.90
CA GLN A 110 5.84 8.33 17.48
C GLN A 110 5.24 8.11 16.08
N SER A 111 6.02 7.55 15.16
CA SER A 111 5.61 7.29 13.78
C SER A 111 4.52 6.22 13.69
N ILE A 112 4.48 5.27 14.63
CA ILE A 112 3.46 4.22 14.73
C ILE A 112 2.33 4.55 15.71
N SER A 113 2.18 5.81 16.11
CA SER A 113 1.20 6.18 17.15
C SER A 113 -0.24 5.78 16.81
N ALA A 114 -0.58 5.61 15.52
CA ALA A 114 -1.87 5.09 15.11
C ALA A 114 -2.07 3.61 15.50
N VAL A 115 -1.04 2.78 15.34
CA VAL A 115 -1.04 1.37 15.74
C VAL A 115 -1.15 1.26 17.26
N THR A 116 -0.33 2.01 17.99
CA THR A 116 -0.33 1.95 19.47
C THR A 116 -1.65 2.45 20.04
N LYS A 117 -2.27 3.50 19.48
CA LYS A 117 -3.62 3.95 19.86
C LYS A 117 -4.71 2.94 19.50
N CYS A 118 -4.55 2.23 18.39
CA CYS A 118 -5.51 1.22 17.93
C CYS A 118 -5.53 0.01 18.88
N LEU A 119 -4.36 -0.50 19.24
CA LEU A 119 -4.17 -1.66 20.11
C LEU A 119 -4.26 -1.34 21.60
N LYS A 120 -4.02 -0.09 21.99
CA LYS A 120 -4.01 0.37 23.39
C LYS A 120 -3.05 -0.49 24.23
N ASP A 121 -3.52 -1.00 25.36
CA ASP A 121 -2.76 -1.81 26.30
C ASP A 121 -2.32 -3.17 25.75
N LYS A 122 -2.80 -3.58 24.56
CA LYS A 122 -2.35 -4.80 23.88
C LYS A 122 -1.04 -4.62 23.14
N TRP A 123 -0.63 -3.39 22.80
CA TRP A 123 0.59 -3.18 22.02
C TRP A 123 1.83 -3.57 22.84
N VAL A 124 2.79 -4.19 22.18
CA VAL A 124 4.07 -4.62 22.77
C VAL A 124 5.23 -4.17 21.89
N SER A 125 6.40 -3.98 22.52
CA SER A 125 7.67 -3.83 21.83
C SER A 125 8.46 -5.12 22.01
N LEU A 126 8.72 -5.81 20.91
CA LEU A 126 9.47 -7.06 20.85
C LEU A 126 10.90 -6.82 20.35
N PRO A 127 11.84 -7.73 20.63
CA PRO A 127 13.20 -7.67 20.08
C PRO A 127 13.19 -7.74 18.56
N ILE A 128 14.11 -7.06 17.87
CA ILE A 128 14.26 -7.12 16.41
C ILE A 128 14.33 -8.58 15.91
N ASN A 129 13.60 -8.88 14.84
CA ASN A 129 13.58 -10.19 14.18
C ASN A 129 14.49 -10.17 12.94
N GLN A 130 15.58 -10.94 12.98
CA GLN A 130 16.54 -11.06 11.87
C GLN A 130 16.40 -12.38 11.11
N SER A 131 15.47 -13.24 11.53
CA SER A 131 15.22 -14.53 10.89
C SER A 131 14.56 -14.35 9.54
N ALA A 132 14.91 -15.21 8.57
CA ALA A 132 14.26 -15.24 7.27
C ALA A 132 12.95 -16.07 7.30
N THR A 133 12.78 -16.92 8.31
CA THR A 133 11.63 -17.84 8.43
C THR A 133 11.12 -17.96 9.87
N ILE A 134 9.87 -18.41 10.02
CA ILE A 134 9.27 -18.72 11.32
C ILE A 134 10.06 -19.82 12.05
N GLN A 135 10.55 -20.82 11.33
CA GLN A 135 11.34 -21.92 11.90
C GLN A 135 12.67 -21.41 12.47
N GLU A 136 13.30 -20.46 11.80
CA GLU A 136 14.50 -19.79 12.32
C GLU A 136 14.19 -18.99 13.58
N MET A 137 13.05 -18.29 13.66
CA MET A 137 12.64 -17.59 14.87
C MET A 137 12.46 -18.54 16.05
N GLN A 138 11.81 -19.69 15.82
CA GLN A 138 11.63 -20.73 16.84
C GLN A 138 12.98 -21.25 17.34
N THR A 139 13.90 -21.51 16.41
CA THR A 139 15.25 -22.02 16.73
C THR A 139 16.08 -21.00 17.50
N ALA A 140 15.94 -19.72 17.16
CA ALA A 140 16.64 -18.61 17.78
C ALA A 140 15.94 -18.09 19.06
N GLU A 141 14.84 -18.71 19.48
CA GLU A 141 14.02 -18.31 20.63
C GLU A 141 13.59 -16.83 20.59
N ILE A 142 13.34 -16.31 19.37
CA ILE A 142 12.84 -14.94 19.19
C ILE A 142 11.36 -14.91 19.57
N GLU A 143 11.00 -13.94 20.42
CA GLU A 143 9.60 -13.75 20.85
C GLU A 143 8.68 -13.51 19.65
N PHE A 144 7.54 -14.20 19.63
CA PHE A 144 6.49 -14.06 18.63
C PHE A 144 5.56 -12.90 18.98
N VAL A 145 4.90 -12.35 17.97
CA VAL A 145 3.77 -11.44 18.17
C VAL A 145 2.68 -12.18 18.96
N PRO A 146 2.23 -11.63 20.09
CA PRO A 146 1.20 -12.25 20.93
C PRO A 146 -0.10 -12.57 20.18
N GLU A 147 -0.71 -13.71 20.50
CA GLU A 147 -1.96 -14.20 19.88
C GLU A 147 -3.10 -13.18 19.96
N ASN A 148 -3.23 -12.46 21.09
CA ASN A 148 -4.26 -11.43 21.27
C ASN A 148 -4.11 -10.21 20.33
N ILE A 149 -2.93 -10.00 19.74
CA ILE A 149 -2.68 -9.00 18.68
C ILE A 149 -3.01 -9.60 17.32
N LEU A 150 -2.63 -10.86 17.07
CA LEU A 150 -2.98 -11.57 15.83
C LEU A 150 -4.51 -11.66 15.67
N ASP A 151 -5.21 -12.08 16.72
CA ASP A 151 -6.68 -12.13 16.77
C ASP A 151 -7.32 -10.77 16.47
N PHE A 152 -6.74 -9.69 17.03
CA PHE A 152 -7.23 -8.34 16.78
C PHE A 152 -7.13 -7.98 15.29
N TRP A 153 -6.00 -8.26 14.63
CA TRP A 153 -5.85 -7.94 13.21
C TRP A 153 -6.68 -8.85 12.31
N ASN A 154 -6.80 -10.13 12.65
CA ASN A 154 -7.71 -11.07 11.97
C ASN A 154 -9.16 -10.54 12.00
N GLU A 155 -9.64 -10.10 13.16
CA GLU A 155 -10.96 -9.46 13.29
C GLU A 155 -11.02 -8.14 12.49
N PHE A 156 -9.99 -7.29 12.61
CA PHE A 156 -9.92 -5.99 11.93
C PHE A 156 -10.06 -6.10 10.40
N THR A 157 -9.50 -7.16 9.81
CA THR A 157 -9.48 -7.41 8.36
C THR A 157 -10.61 -8.31 7.87
N THR A 158 -11.50 -8.81 8.75
CA THR A 158 -12.54 -9.78 8.37
C THR A 158 -13.46 -9.28 7.24
N GLU A 159 -13.69 -7.96 7.16
CA GLU A 159 -14.55 -7.35 6.13
C GLU A 159 -13.79 -6.90 4.87
N PHE A 160 -12.50 -7.23 4.73
CA PHE A 160 -11.74 -6.79 3.56
C PHE A 160 -12.19 -7.55 2.31
N ASN A 161 -12.49 -6.82 1.25
CA ASN A 161 -12.73 -7.41 -0.06
C ASN A 161 -11.40 -7.72 -0.78
N GLN A 162 -11.47 -8.43 -1.92
CA GLN A 162 -10.29 -8.83 -2.69
C GLN A 162 -9.43 -7.64 -3.16
N CYS A 163 -10.04 -6.50 -3.52
CA CYS A 163 -9.28 -5.31 -3.89
C CYS A 163 -8.48 -4.77 -2.70
N GLN A 164 -9.07 -4.74 -1.52
CA GLN A 164 -8.41 -4.31 -0.29
C GLN A 164 -7.26 -5.25 0.09
N ILE A 165 -7.48 -6.57 0.03
CA ILE A 165 -6.44 -7.57 0.30
C ILE A 165 -5.27 -7.43 -0.68
N TYR A 166 -5.55 -7.32 -1.98
CA TYR A 166 -4.52 -7.08 -2.99
C TYR A 166 -3.73 -5.79 -2.73
N VAL A 167 -4.40 -4.72 -2.33
CA VAL A 167 -3.71 -3.46 -2.00
C VAL A 167 -2.80 -3.61 -0.78
N VAL A 168 -3.19 -4.42 0.21
CA VAL A 168 -2.28 -4.75 1.32
C VAL A 168 -1.03 -5.46 0.78
N GLU A 169 -1.19 -6.51 -0.04
CA GLU A 169 -0.06 -7.24 -0.64
C GLU A 169 0.84 -6.33 -1.50
N LEU A 170 0.24 -5.50 -2.36
CA LEU A 170 0.96 -4.54 -3.20
C LEU A 170 1.80 -3.57 -2.36
N LEU A 171 1.20 -2.98 -1.31
CA LEU A 171 1.90 -2.05 -0.46
C LEU A 171 2.95 -2.74 0.40
N GLN A 172 2.73 -3.98 0.86
CA GLN A 172 3.76 -4.77 1.53
C GLN A 172 4.97 -4.97 0.62
N SER A 173 4.75 -5.30 -0.66
CA SER A 173 5.83 -5.45 -1.63
C SER A 173 6.61 -4.14 -1.85
N ILE A 174 5.93 -3.00 -1.93
CA ILE A 174 6.57 -1.68 -2.11
C ILE A 174 7.37 -1.29 -0.87
N PHE A 175 6.84 -1.51 0.32
CA PHE A 175 7.47 -1.13 1.58
C PHE A 175 8.37 -2.23 2.17
N GLY A 176 8.69 -3.29 1.42
CA GLY A 176 9.63 -4.32 1.86
C GLY A 176 9.14 -5.26 2.96
N GLY A 177 7.83 -5.36 3.17
CA GLY A 177 7.21 -6.39 4.02
C GLY A 177 7.23 -6.14 5.53
N ILE A 178 7.69 -4.98 6.00
CA ILE A 178 7.86 -4.70 7.45
C ILE A 178 6.87 -3.68 8.02
N HIS A 179 5.81 -3.28 7.30
CA HIS A 179 4.92 -2.18 7.72
C HIS A 179 3.43 -2.55 7.73
N LEU A 180 3.12 -3.84 7.86
CA LEU A 180 1.78 -4.39 7.67
C LEU A 180 0.69 -3.66 8.47
N SER A 181 0.85 -3.45 9.78
CA SER A 181 -0.17 -2.82 10.63
C SER A 181 -0.53 -1.40 10.18
N MET A 182 0.46 -0.61 9.73
CA MET A 182 0.21 0.73 9.20
C MET A 182 -0.52 0.68 7.84
N ILE A 183 -0.19 -0.30 7.00
CA ILE A 183 -0.89 -0.56 5.74
C ILE A 183 -2.36 -0.95 6.00
N LEU A 184 -2.62 -1.85 6.95
CA LEU A 184 -3.98 -2.27 7.32
C LEU A 184 -4.83 -1.07 7.79
N LEU A 185 -4.25 -0.23 8.67
CA LEU A 185 -4.90 1.01 9.11
C LEU A 185 -5.15 1.97 7.94
N TRP A 186 -4.22 2.05 6.98
CA TRP A 186 -4.36 2.90 5.80
C TRP A 186 -5.51 2.40 4.91
N VAL A 187 -5.61 1.10 4.67
CA VAL A 187 -6.70 0.51 3.86
C VAL A 187 -8.07 0.76 4.51
N LYS A 188 -8.18 0.69 5.84
CA LYS A 188 -9.42 1.02 6.57
C LYS A 188 -9.64 2.54 6.78
N GLY A 189 -8.82 3.39 6.17
CA GLY A 189 -8.94 4.86 6.25
C GLY A 189 -8.64 5.46 7.63
N LYS A 190 -7.91 4.76 8.50
CA LYS A 190 -7.54 5.21 9.86
C LYS A 190 -6.28 6.06 9.89
N VAL A 191 -5.44 6.01 8.85
CA VAL A 191 -4.24 6.85 8.69
C VAL A 191 -4.20 7.50 7.31
N SER A 192 -3.56 8.66 7.18
CA SER A 192 -3.37 9.31 5.88
C SER A 192 -2.25 8.64 5.07
N GLY A 193 -2.17 8.91 3.75
CA GLY A 193 -1.03 8.47 2.94
C GLY A 193 0.29 9.07 3.40
N GLU A 194 0.25 10.32 3.86
CA GLU A 194 1.41 11.00 4.43
C GLU A 194 1.89 10.33 5.71
N ASP A 195 0.98 9.94 6.61
CA ASP A 195 1.33 9.23 7.84
C ASP A 195 1.93 7.85 7.55
N LEU A 196 1.37 7.12 6.57
CA LEU A 196 1.92 5.83 6.13
C LEU A 196 3.36 6.00 5.60
N MET A 197 3.60 7.00 4.74
CA MET A 197 4.92 7.27 4.18
C MET A 197 5.94 7.67 5.26
N LYS A 198 5.57 8.59 6.15
CA LYS A 198 6.43 8.99 7.26
C LYS A 198 6.75 7.82 8.17
N SER A 199 5.76 6.99 8.49
CA SER A 199 5.97 5.81 9.30
C SER A 199 6.93 4.83 8.63
N SER A 200 6.77 4.59 7.33
CA SER A 200 7.69 3.73 6.58
C SER A 200 9.14 4.24 6.65
N LEU A 201 9.37 5.52 6.36
CA LEU A 201 10.71 6.11 6.43
C LEU A 201 11.33 5.99 7.82
N PHE A 202 10.59 6.34 8.88
CA PHE A 202 11.11 6.28 10.24
C PHE A 202 11.38 4.85 10.73
N LEU A 203 10.53 3.90 10.36
CA LEU A 203 10.71 2.49 10.71
C LEU A 203 11.90 1.87 9.96
N SER A 204 12.29 2.44 8.81
CA SER A 204 13.49 2.06 8.07
C SER A 204 14.76 2.83 8.49
N CYS A 205 14.68 3.85 9.35
CA CYS A 205 15.84 4.64 9.76
C CYS A 205 16.88 3.83 10.54
N TYR A 206 18.16 4.02 10.19
CA TYR A 206 19.30 3.53 10.95
C TYR A 206 19.97 4.66 11.75
N LYS A 207 20.86 4.29 12.67
CA LYS A 207 21.55 5.24 13.57
C LYS A 207 22.35 6.31 12.83
N GLU A 208 22.86 6.01 11.65
CA GLU A 208 23.61 6.95 10.81
C GLU A 208 22.72 8.05 10.20
N ASP A 209 21.41 7.80 10.10
CA ASP A 209 20.45 8.74 9.52
C ASP A 209 19.94 9.80 10.53
N LEU A 210 20.36 9.71 11.80
CA LEU A 210 19.91 10.58 12.88
C LEU A 210 20.54 11.98 12.89
N GLU A 211 21.48 12.30 11.98
CA GLU A 211 22.12 13.62 11.93
C GLU A 211 21.10 14.77 11.76
N SER A 212 19.87 14.46 11.31
CA SER A 212 18.74 15.38 11.35
C SER A 212 17.39 14.63 11.51
N PRO A 213 16.60 14.87 12.58
CA PRO A 213 15.24 14.31 12.71
C PRO A 213 14.23 14.91 11.72
N LYS A 214 14.70 15.76 10.79
CA LYS A 214 13.90 16.36 9.72
C LYS A 214 14.21 15.64 8.42
N PHE A 215 13.15 15.22 7.73
CA PHE A 215 13.22 14.77 6.34
C PHE A 215 14.01 15.75 5.48
N SER A 216 14.93 15.20 4.70
CA SER A 216 15.66 15.84 3.62
C SER A 216 14.71 16.42 2.58
N LYS A 217 15.24 17.26 1.69
CA LYS A 217 14.45 17.80 0.58
C LYS A 217 13.91 16.70 -0.33
N GLN A 218 14.70 15.66 -0.58
CA GLN A 218 14.30 14.56 -1.46
C GLN A 218 13.19 13.73 -0.81
N GLU A 219 13.34 13.33 0.45
CA GLU A 219 12.30 12.57 1.17
C GLU A 219 10.97 13.32 1.22
N ARG A 220 10.98 14.65 1.37
CA ARG A 220 9.73 15.44 1.32
C ARG A 220 9.05 15.37 -0.05
N VAL A 221 9.85 15.40 -1.13
CA VAL A 221 9.33 15.24 -2.49
C VAL A 221 8.77 13.83 -2.67
N ASP A 222 9.46 12.81 -2.16
CA ASP A 222 9.02 11.41 -2.25
C ASP A 222 7.73 11.17 -1.44
N ILE A 223 7.66 11.72 -0.22
CA ILE A 223 6.44 11.72 0.62
C ILE A 223 5.29 12.38 -0.14
N GLU A 224 5.49 13.57 -0.71
CA GLU A 224 4.43 14.29 -1.43
C GLU A 224 3.97 13.50 -2.67
N TYR A 225 4.92 13.03 -3.47
CA TYR A 225 4.64 12.27 -4.70
C TYR A 225 3.87 10.99 -4.39
N PHE A 226 4.37 10.17 -3.47
CA PHE A 226 3.75 8.89 -3.16
C PHE A 226 2.43 9.05 -2.38
N SER A 227 2.30 10.07 -1.52
CA SER A 227 1.05 10.38 -0.84
C SER A 227 -0.08 10.72 -1.83
N LYS A 228 0.24 11.39 -2.95
CA LYS A 228 -0.75 11.63 -4.03
C LYS A 228 -1.17 10.32 -4.70
N ARG A 229 -0.22 9.42 -4.99
CA ARG A 229 -0.53 8.09 -5.55
C ARG A 229 -1.41 7.26 -4.61
N LEU A 230 -1.11 7.30 -3.31
CA LEU A 230 -1.93 6.67 -2.27
C LEU A 230 -3.33 7.29 -2.22
N ALA A 231 -3.47 8.62 -2.27
CA ALA A 231 -4.77 9.28 -2.30
C ALA A 231 -5.63 8.80 -3.48
N ALA A 232 -5.04 8.75 -4.69
CA ALA A 232 -5.72 8.24 -5.88
C ALA A 232 -6.14 6.76 -5.74
N LEU A 233 -5.27 5.92 -5.17
CA LEU A 233 -5.59 4.53 -4.88
C LEU A 233 -6.75 4.39 -3.88
N ARG A 234 -6.77 5.22 -2.83
CA ARG A 234 -7.84 5.20 -1.83
C ARG A 234 -9.18 5.62 -2.41
N GLU A 235 -9.21 6.65 -3.25
CA GLU A 235 -10.42 7.06 -3.97
C GLU A 235 -10.93 5.93 -4.86
N CYS A 236 -10.03 5.28 -5.60
CA CYS A 236 -10.36 4.10 -6.40
C CYS A 236 -10.97 2.97 -5.55
N LEU A 237 -10.34 2.61 -4.42
CA LEU A 237 -10.85 1.60 -3.50
C LEU A 237 -12.24 1.93 -2.95
N ASN A 238 -12.51 3.20 -2.63
CA ASN A 238 -13.83 3.61 -2.15
C ASN A 238 -14.91 3.42 -3.21
N HIS A 239 -14.60 3.69 -4.48
CA HIS A 239 -15.53 3.46 -5.59
C HIS A 239 -15.76 1.98 -5.89
N LEU A 240 -14.76 1.12 -5.65
CA LEU A 240 -14.85 -0.33 -5.84
C LEU A 240 -15.50 -1.05 -4.65
N SER A 241 -15.39 -0.50 -3.43
CA SER A 241 -15.93 -1.11 -2.21
C SER A 241 -17.37 -0.67 -1.89
N GLY A 242 -17.87 0.37 -2.54
CA GLY A 242 -19.25 0.86 -2.41
C GLY A 242 -20.25 0.19 -3.38
N GLN A 243 -19.84 -0.88 -4.05
CA GLN A 243 -20.64 -1.69 -4.98
C GLN A 243 -20.92 -3.07 -4.36
#